data_AF-A0A1H4IFP6-F1
#
_entry.id   AF-A0A1H4IFP6-F1
#
_cell.length_a   1.000
_cell.length_b   1.000
_cell.length_c   1.000
_cell.angle_alpha   90.00
_cell.angle_beta   90.00
_cell.angle_gamma   90.00
#
_symmetry.space_group_name_H-M   'P 1'
#
loop_
_entity.id
_entity.type
_entity.pdbx_description
1 polymer ?
#
loop_
_entity_poly.entity_id
_entity_poly.type
_entity_poly.pdbx_seq_one_letter_code
_entity_poly.pdbx_strand_id
1 'polypeptide(L)'
;MRAPLNGFQPQALEDARTTAGISRGDLSRAIGVDPTTIHNWETSRSNPQPDHLARAAEKLGIPLDHLIVVPEGSRTIADLRNLAGLTQKHVADRTGLSTTTIGRIERGEGSLSDSHTIALAEALRLEQRTIRDAFIRARNRPLPPR
;
A
#
# COMPACT_ATOMS: atom_id res chain seq x y z
N MET A 1 0.67 15.87 -1.71
CA MET A 1 1.82 14.96 -1.92
C MET A 1 1.44 13.59 -1.37
N ARG A 2 1.45 12.52 -2.19
CA ARG A 2 1.09 11.16 -1.74
C ARG A 2 2.26 10.61 -0.92
N ALA A 3 2.00 9.99 0.23
CA ALA A 3 3.05 9.35 0.99
C ALA A 3 3.66 8.19 0.18
N PRO A 4 4.99 7.98 0.23
CA PRO A 4 5.62 6.83 -0.41
C PRO A 4 5.03 5.53 0.12
N LEU A 5 5.10 4.46 -0.69
CA LEU A 5 4.66 3.13 -0.29
C LEU A 5 5.60 2.62 0.81
N ASN A 6 5.14 2.71 2.06
CA ASN A 6 5.92 2.34 3.23
C ASN A 6 6.22 0.83 3.22
N GLY A 7 7.46 0.46 3.54
CA GLY A 7 7.91 -0.93 3.60
C GLY A 7 8.16 -1.60 2.25
N PHE A 8 8.09 -0.88 1.12
CA PHE A 8 8.42 -1.44 -0.19
C PHE A 8 9.86 -2.02 -0.20
N GLN A 9 10.03 -3.20 -0.78
CA GLN A 9 11.32 -3.89 -0.93
C GLN A 9 11.75 -3.97 -2.41
N PRO A 10 12.51 -2.98 -2.91
CA PRO A 10 13.03 -2.96 -4.28
C PRO A 10 13.80 -4.21 -4.69
N GLN A 11 14.70 -4.68 -3.82
CA GLN A 11 15.51 -5.86 -4.08
C GLN A 11 14.65 -7.13 -4.18
N ALA A 12 13.64 -7.28 -3.30
CA ALA A 12 12.74 -8.42 -3.35
C ALA A 12 11.94 -8.48 -4.67
N LEU A 13 11.59 -7.33 -5.25
CA LEU A 13 10.96 -7.27 -6.57
C LEU A 13 11.92 -7.75 -7.67
N GLU A 14 13.17 -7.31 -7.65
CA GLU A 14 14.19 -7.74 -8.61
C GLU A 14 14.48 -9.25 -8.49
N ASP A 15 14.63 -9.74 -7.25
CA ASP A 15 14.90 -11.15 -6.96
C ASP A 15 13.74 -12.05 -7.40
N ALA A 16 12.50 -11.66 -7.10
CA ALA A 16 11.31 -12.38 -7.57
C ALA A 16 11.20 -12.38 -9.09
N ARG A 17 11.48 -11.24 -9.74
CA ARG A 17 11.45 -11.13 -11.21
C ARG A 17 12.51 -12.01 -11.87
N THR A 18 13.73 -11.99 -11.35
CA THR A 18 14.85 -12.78 -11.90
C THR A 18 14.66 -14.28 -11.64
N THR A 19 14.13 -14.67 -10.48
CA THR A 19 13.76 -16.05 -10.15
C THR A 19 12.67 -16.58 -11.09
N ALA A 20 11.70 -15.75 -11.44
CA ALA A 20 10.67 -16.08 -12.43
C ALA A 20 11.19 -16.10 -13.88
N GLY A 21 12.45 -15.72 -14.12
CA GLY A 21 13.07 -15.72 -15.45
C GLY A 21 12.52 -14.66 -16.41
N ILE A 22 11.82 -13.64 -15.91
CA ILE A 22 11.19 -12.61 -16.77
C ILE A 22 12.04 -11.33 -16.82
N SER A 23 12.06 -10.65 -17.97
CA SER A 23 12.76 -9.37 -18.08
C SER A 23 11.94 -8.22 -17.48
N ARG A 24 12.59 -7.07 -17.23
CA ARG A 24 11.88 -5.83 -16.83
C ARG A 24 10.81 -5.45 -17.84
N GLY A 25 11.09 -5.62 -19.13
CA GLY A 25 10.13 -5.33 -20.21
C GLY A 25 8.95 -6.30 -20.23
N ASP A 26 9.15 -7.56 -19.87
CA ASP A 26 8.05 -8.53 -19.80
C ASP A 26 7.12 -8.22 -18.63
N LEU A 27 7.71 -7.93 -17.46
CA LEU A 27 6.94 -7.51 -16.29
C LEU A 27 6.17 -6.21 -16.58
N SER A 28 6.83 -5.22 -17.21
CA SER A 28 6.21 -3.94 -17.50
C SER A 28 5.02 -4.08 -18.47
N ARG A 29 5.16 -4.92 -19.52
CA ARG A 29 4.05 -5.24 -20.43
C ARG A 29 2.92 -5.96 -19.70
N ALA A 30 3.23 -6.92 -18.83
CA ALA A 30 2.23 -7.69 -18.10
C ALA A 30 1.39 -6.83 -17.15
N ILE A 31 1.97 -5.78 -16.58
CA ILE A 31 1.28 -4.86 -15.65
C ILE A 31 0.92 -3.50 -16.29
N GLY A 32 1.20 -3.30 -17.57
CA GLY A 32 0.83 -2.09 -18.32
C GLY A 32 1.54 -0.81 -17.86
N VAL A 33 2.84 -0.89 -17.56
CA VAL A 33 3.69 0.28 -17.25
C VAL A 33 4.89 0.34 -18.18
N ASP A 34 5.57 1.49 -18.21
CA ASP A 34 6.79 1.65 -18.99
C ASP A 34 7.95 0.81 -18.39
N PRO A 35 8.82 0.16 -19.20
CA PRO A 35 9.95 -0.62 -18.69
C PRO A 35 10.88 0.18 -17.75
N THR A 36 11.05 1.48 -17.99
CA THR A 36 11.84 2.36 -17.12
C THR A 36 11.23 2.50 -15.73
N THR A 37 9.90 2.32 -15.61
CA THR A 37 9.20 2.34 -14.32
C THR A 37 9.64 1.18 -13.45
N ILE A 38 9.75 -0.03 -14.01
CA ILE A 38 10.23 -1.22 -13.28
C ILE A 38 11.67 -0.99 -12.82
N HIS A 39 12.54 -0.50 -13.71
CA HIS A 39 13.92 -0.16 -13.36
C HIS A 39 13.98 0.87 -12.23
N ASN A 40 13.15 1.92 -12.28
CA ASN A 40 13.12 2.95 -11.23
C ASN A 40 12.60 2.42 -9.89
N TRP A 41 11.73 1.41 -9.88
CA TRP A 41 11.30 0.76 -8.64
C TRP A 41 12.41 -0.10 -8.06
N GLU A 42 13.02 -0.98 -8.86
CA GLU A 42 14.12 -1.87 -8.43
C GLU A 42 15.34 -1.08 -7.94
N THR A 43 15.61 0.08 -8.54
CA THR A 43 16.73 0.97 -8.14
C THR A 43 16.34 2.03 -7.11
N SER A 44 15.16 1.93 -6.50
CA SER A 44 14.68 2.87 -5.46
C SER A 44 14.56 4.34 -5.91
N ARG A 45 14.57 4.63 -7.22
CA ARG A 45 14.41 5.98 -7.78
C ARG A 45 12.97 6.49 -7.70
N SER A 46 12.00 5.58 -7.61
CA SER A 46 10.59 5.91 -7.42
C SER A 46 9.85 4.80 -6.66
N ASN A 47 8.65 5.10 -6.17
CA ASN A 47 7.82 4.11 -5.48
C ASN A 47 6.64 3.67 -6.37
N PRO A 48 6.30 2.37 -6.36
CA PRO A 48 5.11 1.89 -7.05
C PRO A 48 3.83 2.40 -6.38
N GLN A 49 2.75 2.48 -7.17
CA GLN A 49 1.41 2.52 -6.59
C GLN A 49 1.04 1.11 -6.10
N PRO A 50 0.27 0.98 -5.00
CA PRO A 50 -0.07 -0.33 -4.42
C PRO A 50 -0.76 -1.29 -5.38
N ASP A 51 -1.59 -0.77 -6.28
CA ASP A 51 -2.30 -1.55 -7.30
C ASP A 51 -1.38 -2.08 -8.39
N HIS A 52 -0.42 -1.28 -8.86
CA HIS A 52 0.60 -1.76 -9.77
C HIS A 52 1.49 -2.81 -9.11
N LEU A 53 1.87 -2.60 -7.85
CA LEU A 53 2.69 -3.57 -7.12
C LEU A 53 1.94 -4.89 -6.88
N ALA A 54 0.64 -4.82 -6.58
CA ALA A 54 -0.21 -6.00 -6.46
C ALA A 54 -0.29 -6.79 -7.78
N ARG A 55 -0.45 -6.11 -8.92
CA ARG A 55 -0.41 -6.75 -10.24
C ARG A 55 0.94 -7.38 -10.54
N ALA A 56 2.04 -6.75 -10.12
CA ALA A 56 3.37 -7.32 -10.26
C ALA A 56 3.52 -8.59 -9.40
N ALA A 57 3.11 -8.54 -8.13
CA ALA A 57 3.11 -9.70 -7.24
C ALA A 57 2.29 -10.87 -7.80
N GLU A 58 1.09 -10.60 -8.30
CA GLU A 58 0.23 -11.58 -8.96
C GLU A 58 0.92 -12.22 -10.19
N LYS A 59 1.55 -11.41 -11.04
CA LYS A 59 2.28 -11.92 -12.22
C LYS A 59 3.52 -12.72 -11.88
N LEU A 60 4.15 -12.40 -10.76
CA LEU A 60 5.31 -13.12 -10.23
C LEU A 60 4.93 -14.34 -9.38
N GLY A 61 3.63 -14.54 -9.09
CA GLY A 61 3.15 -15.65 -8.27
C GLY A 61 3.57 -15.57 -6.80
N ILE A 62 3.86 -14.37 -6.29
CA ILE A 62 4.28 -14.14 -4.91
C ILE A 62 3.23 -13.33 -4.14
N PRO A 63 3.13 -13.50 -2.81
CA PRO A 63 2.25 -12.67 -2.00
C PRO A 63 2.80 -11.24 -1.90
N LEU A 64 1.89 -10.26 -1.77
CA LEU A 64 2.26 -8.84 -1.78
C LEU A 64 3.07 -8.44 -0.53
N ASP A 65 2.92 -9.14 0.59
CA ASP A 65 3.71 -8.94 1.81
C ASP A 65 5.19 -9.34 1.65
N HIS A 66 5.53 -10.09 0.61
CA HIS A 66 6.93 -10.31 0.20
C HIS A 66 7.57 -9.03 -0.36
N LEU A 67 6.77 -8.15 -0.96
CA LEU A 67 7.22 -6.88 -1.53
C LEU A 67 6.99 -5.69 -0.60
N ILE A 68 6.14 -5.84 0.42
CA ILE A 68 5.78 -4.80 1.39
C ILE A 68 5.99 -5.34 2.80
N VAL A 69 7.10 -4.97 3.42
CA VAL A 69 7.45 -5.40 4.77
C VAL A 69 7.20 -4.27 5.76
N VAL A 70 6.09 -4.38 6.49
CA VAL A 70 5.75 -3.49 7.62
C VAL A 70 5.38 -4.36 8.83
N PRO A 71 6.07 -4.21 9.99
CA PRO A 71 5.77 -4.98 11.20
C PRO A 71 4.31 -4.86 11.62
N GLU A 72 3.66 -5.96 11.97
CA GLU A 72 2.21 -5.99 12.22
C GLU A 72 1.76 -4.99 13.31
N GLY A 73 2.59 -4.86 14.36
CA GLY A 73 2.36 -3.95 15.47
C GLY A 73 2.48 -2.46 15.12
N SER A 74 3.05 -2.11 13.97
CA SER A 74 3.23 -0.72 13.51
C SER A 74 2.37 -0.34 12.29
N ARG A 75 1.65 -1.31 11.69
CA ARG A 75 0.78 -1.07 10.53
C ARG A 75 -0.29 -0.03 10.83
N THR A 76 -0.30 1.05 10.04
CA THR A 76 -1.35 2.07 9.95
C THR A 76 -2.42 1.67 8.94
N ILE A 77 -3.52 2.42 8.85
CA ILE A 77 -4.57 2.18 7.82
C ILE A 77 -3.99 2.26 6.41
N ALA A 78 -3.03 3.17 6.17
CA ALA A 78 -2.36 3.27 4.89
C ALA A 78 -1.55 2.00 4.56
N ASP A 79 -0.86 1.42 5.55
CA ASP A 79 -0.10 0.18 5.37
C ASP A 79 -1.02 -1.01 5.09
N LEU A 80 -2.12 -1.13 5.83
CA LEU A 80 -3.14 -2.16 5.61
C LEU A 80 -3.75 -2.05 4.21
N ARG A 81 -4.05 -0.82 3.77
CA ARG A 81 -4.53 -0.55 2.41
C ARG A 81 -3.49 -0.93 1.35
N ASN A 82 -2.22 -0.63 1.58
CA ASN A 82 -1.14 -0.97 0.66
C ASN A 82 -0.95 -2.49 0.55
N LEU A 83 -0.99 -3.21 1.67
CA LEU A 83 -0.92 -4.67 1.74
C LEU A 83 -2.13 -5.36 1.07
N ALA A 84 -3.27 -4.66 0.98
CA ALA A 84 -4.42 -5.11 0.19
C ALA A 84 -4.31 -4.77 -1.32
N GLY A 85 -3.22 -4.12 -1.75
CA GLY A 85 -3.03 -3.70 -3.15
C GLY A 85 -3.94 -2.54 -3.58
N LEU A 86 -4.42 -1.73 -2.64
CA LEU A 86 -5.44 -0.71 -2.90
C LEU A 86 -4.87 0.70 -2.90
N THR A 87 -5.37 1.54 -3.81
CA THR A 87 -5.13 2.98 -3.77
C THR A 87 -6.15 3.66 -2.86
N GLN A 88 -5.89 4.89 -2.42
CA GLN A 88 -6.89 5.69 -1.70
C GLN A 88 -8.17 5.87 -2.54
N LYS A 89 -8.04 5.93 -3.88
CA LYS A 89 -9.19 5.98 -4.78
C LYS A 89 -10.01 4.70 -4.72
N HIS A 90 -9.38 3.52 -4.71
CA HIS A 90 -10.11 2.26 -4.56
C HIS A 90 -10.91 2.20 -3.25
N VAL A 91 -10.35 2.69 -2.14
CA VAL A 91 -11.07 2.71 -0.86
C VAL A 91 -12.16 3.78 -0.84
N ALA A 92 -11.92 4.96 -1.40
CA ALA A 92 -12.94 5.99 -1.59
C ALA A 92 -14.14 5.46 -2.38
N ASP A 93 -13.88 4.85 -3.54
CA ASP A 93 -14.92 4.29 -4.42
C ASP A 93 -15.72 3.18 -3.71
N ARG A 94 -15.10 2.39 -2.81
CA ARG A 94 -15.77 1.33 -2.03
C ARG A 94 -16.58 1.84 -0.83
N THR A 95 -16.15 2.94 -0.23
CA THR A 95 -16.74 3.47 1.02
C THR A 95 -17.74 4.61 0.76
N GLY A 96 -17.73 5.19 -0.44
CA GLY A 96 -18.45 6.44 -0.75
C GLY A 96 -17.80 7.69 -0.14
N LEU A 97 -16.66 7.56 0.55
CA LEU A 97 -15.94 8.70 1.13
C LEU A 97 -15.04 9.36 0.08
N SER A 98 -14.73 10.64 0.27
CA SER A 98 -13.75 11.32 -0.58
C SER A 98 -12.33 10.82 -0.32
N THR A 99 -11.46 10.85 -1.34
CA THR A 99 -10.02 10.56 -1.18
C THR A 99 -9.34 11.48 -0.18
N THR A 100 -9.80 12.73 -0.06
CA THR A 100 -9.37 13.68 0.97
C THR A 100 -9.71 13.15 2.37
N THR A 101 -10.94 12.68 2.59
CA THR A 101 -11.37 12.09 3.86
C THR A 101 -10.53 10.87 4.22
N ILE A 102 -10.32 9.95 3.26
CA ILE A 102 -9.45 8.77 3.44
C ILE A 102 -8.04 9.20 3.85
N GLY A 103 -7.46 10.18 3.14
CA GLY A 103 -6.12 10.67 3.44
C GLY A 103 -6.00 11.31 4.83
N ARG A 104 -7.01 12.05 5.30
CA ARG A 104 -7.03 12.63 6.66
C ARG A 104 -7.07 11.53 7.72
N ILE A 105 -7.93 10.54 7.54
CA ILE A 105 -8.04 9.38 8.43
C ILE A 105 -6.70 8.63 8.49
N GLU A 106 -6.07 8.36 7.34
CA GLU A 106 -4.78 7.67 7.26
C GLU A 106 -3.65 8.42 7.96
N ARG A 107 -3.73 9.75 8.03
CA ARG A 107 -2.76 10.59 8.77
C ARG A 107 -3.10 10.73 10.26
N GLY A 108 -4.14 10.07 10.74
CA GLY A 108 -4.58 10.17 12.14
C GLY A 108 -5.20 11.53 12.49
N GLU A 109 -5.62 12.32 11.49
CA GLU A 109 -6.21 13.63 11.71
C GLU A 109 -7.69 13.50 12.15
N GLY A 110 -8.06 14.23 13.21
CA GLY A 110 -9.43 14.25 13.72
C GLY A 110 -9.81 13.00 14.52
N SER A 111 -11.10 12.67 14.54
CA SER A 111 -11.63 11.45 15.16
C SER A 111 -12.11 10.46 14.10
N LEU A 112 -11.90 9.17 14.37
CA LEU A 112 -12.46 8.09 13.56
C LEU A 112 -13.86 7.75 14.11
N SER A 113 -14.91 8.12 13.40
CA SER A 113 -16.29 7.77 13.75
C SER A 113 -16.56 6.27 13.58
N ASP A 114 -17.61 5.78 14.20
CA ASP A 114 -18.06 4.39 14.04
C ASP A 114 -18.48 4.09 12.60
N SER A 115 -19.16 5.04 11.94
CA SER A 115 -19.52 4.92 10.52
C SER A 115 -18.30 4.77 9.61
N HIS A 116 -17.26 5.58 9.81
CA HIS A 116 -16.00 5.44 9.06
C HIS A 116 -15.28 4.14 9.40
N THR A 117 -15.31 3.71 10.66
CA THR A 117 -14.71 2.44 11.08
C THR A 117 -15.35 1.25 10.36
N ILE A 118 -16.68 1.19 10.33
CA ILE A 118 -17.44 0.14 9.64
C ILE A 118 -17.12 0.15 8.15
N ALA A 119 -17.22 1.31 7.50
CA ALA A 119 -16.97 1.42 6.06
C ALA A 119 -15.55 0.98 5.67
N LEU A 120 -14.53 1.38 6.45
CA LEU A 120 -13.14 0.98 6.19
C LEU A 120 -12.90 -0.50 6.46
N ALA A 121 -13.50 -1.04 7.52
CA ALA A 121 -13.41 -2.47 7.87
C ALA A 121 -13.98 -3.33 6.73
N GLU A 122 -15.15 -2.98 6.20
CA GLU A 122 -15.77 -3.68 5.06
C GLU A 122 -14.93 -3.52 3.78
N ALA A 123 -14.49 -2.30 3.46
CA ALA A 123 -13.75 -2.01 2.23
C ALA A 123 -12.38 -2.71 2.16
N LEU A 124 -11.74 -2.90 3.32
CA LEU A 124 -10.46 -3.60 3.47
C LEU A 124 -10.61 -5.08 3.85
N ARG A 125 -11.84 -5.54 4.14
CA ARG A 125 -12.15 -6.89 4.64
C ARG A 125 -11.37 -7.24 5.92
N LEU A 126 -11.36 -6.31 6.86
CA LEU A 126 -10.69 -6.42 8.15
C LEU A 126 -11.67 -6.22 9.30
N GLU A 127 -11.28 -6.62 10.51
CA GLU A 127 -12.06 -6.31 11.70
C GLU A 127 -12.03 -4.81 12.05
N GLN A 128 -13.13 -4.29 12.60
CA GLN A 128 -13.21 -2.91 13.07
C GLN A 128 -12.13 -2.59 14.13
N ARG A 129 -11.80 -3.56 14.99
CA ARG A 129 -10.74 -3.43 15.99
C ARG A 129 -9.38 -3.14 15.33
N THR A 130 -9.05 -3.84 14.25
CA THR A 130 -7.83 -3.64 13.48
C THR A 130 -7.75 -2.23 12.89
N ILE A 131 -8.88 -1.70 12.37
CA ILE A 131 -8.94 -0.32 11.85
C ILE A 131 -8.71 0.70 12.97
N ARG A 132 -9.33 0.52 14.13
CA ARG A 132 -9.16 1.44 15.29
C ARG A 132 -7.72 1.43 15.81
N ASP A 133 -7.14 0.25 16.00
CA ASP A 133 -5.75 0.11 16.45
C ASP A 133 -4.79 0.78 15.46
N ALA A 134 -4.98 0.56 14.17
CA ALA A 134 -4.18 1.16 13.10
C ALA A 134 -4.33 2.70 13.03
N PHE A 135 -5.53 3.24 13.30
CA PHE A 135 -5.77 4.68 13.40
C PHE A 135 -5.02 5.28 14.60
N ILE A 136 -5.08 4.63 15.77
CA ILE A 136 -4.37 5.07 16.98
C ILE A 136 -2.85 5.13 16.72
N ARG A 137 -2.30 4.14 16.03
CA ARG A 137 -0.86 4.14 15.64
C ARG A 137 -0.50 5.31 14.75
N ALA A 138 -1.34 5.64 13.75
CA ALA A 138 -1.11 6.80 12.90
C ALA A 138 -1.15 8.11 13.69
N ARG A 139 -2.11 8.25 14.60
CA ARG A 139 -2.30 9.43 15.46
C ARG A 139 -1.16 9.62 16.47
N ASN A 140 -0.62 8.52 16.99
CA ASN A 140 0.46 8.53 17.99
C ASN A 140 1.85 8.45 17.36
N ARG A 141 1.97 8.58 16.03
CA ARG A 141 3.27 8.53 15.34
C ARG A 141 4.16 9.66 15.91
N PRO A 142 5.37 9.35 16.40
CA PRO A 142 6.27 10.37 16.92
C PRO A 142 6.61 11.39 15.82
N LEU A 143 6.79 12.65 16.22
CA LEU A 143 7.27 13.67 15.30
C LEU A 143 8.62 13.24 14.72
N PRO A 144 8.88 13.46 13.42
CA PRO A 144 10.19 13.22 12.87
C PRO A 144 11.23 14.03 13.67
N PRO A 145 12.45 13.48 13.89
CA PRO A 145 13.52 14.24 14.51
C PRO A 145 13.78 15.50 13.67
N ARG A 146 13.99 16.64 14.36
CA ARG A 146 14.36 17.91 13.73
C ARG A 146 15.79 17.88 13.23
#